data_AF-A0A3S5FFF8-F1
#
_entry.id   AF-A0A3S5FFF8-F1
#
_cell.length_a   1.000
_cell.length_b   1.000
_cell.length_c   1.000
_cell.angle_alpha   90.00
_cell.angle_beta   90.00
_cell.angle_gamma   90.00
#
_symmetry.space_group_name_H-M   'P 1'
#
loop_
_entity.id
_entity.type
_entity.pdbx_description
1 polymer ?
#
loop_
_entity_poly.entity_id
_entity_poly.type
_entity_poly.pdbx_seq_one_letter_code
_entity_poly.pdbx_strand_id
1 'polypeptide(L)'
;MPQHVIMRLRKPYTVATIWSSGKIWCTGASSVKRAHQGARRIARRLAKCGFPCRFSRYRIVNIMATCKLPFRVRLDELVKERPFLMRFSPLQIQFQ
;
A
#
# COMPACT_ATOMS: atom_id res chain seq x y z
N MET A 1 17.36 -6.59 13.98
CA MET A 1 16.10 -5.90 13.63
C MET A 1 16.24 -5.31 12.24
N PRO A 2 15.28 -5.48 11.31
CA PRO A 2 15.41 -4.91 9.97
C PRO A 2 15.38 -3.38 10.06
N GLN A 3 16.56 -2.77 9.97
CA GLN A 3 16.72 -1.32 9.97
C GLN A 3 16.19 -0.78 8.65
N HIS A 4 15.06 -0.06 8.73
CA HIS A 4 14.46 0.62 7.60
C HIS A 4 14.20 2.08 7.98
N VAL A 5 14.20 2.93 6.96
CA VAL A 5 13.90 4.36 7.12
C VAL A 5 12.56 4.65 6.43
N ILE A 6 11.78 5.55 7.02
CA ILE A 6 10.51 6.01 6.47
C ILE A 6 10.69 7.43 5.94
N MET A 7 10.42 7.63 4.65
CA MET A 7 10.35 8.94 4.03
C MET A 7 8.90 9.26 3.64
N ARG A 8 8.41 10.44 4.05
CA ARG A 8 7.06 10.90 3.70
C ARG A 8 7.14 12.05 2.71
N LEU A 9 6.57 11.84 1.52
CA LEU A 9 6.43 12.86 0.49
C LEU A 9 5.03 13.47 0.57
N ARG A 10 4.94 14.81 0.59
CA ARG A 10 3.66 15.52 0.67
C ARG A 10 2.89 15.56 -0.66
N LYS A 11 3.58 15.75 -1.79
CA LYS A 11 2.95 15.90 -3.12
C LYS A 11 3.69 15.04 -4.17
N PRO A 12 3.02 14.07 -4.84
CA PRO A 12 1.80 13.41 -4.35
C PRO A 12 2.05 12.81 -2.96
N TYR A 13 1.01 12.67 -2.15
CA TYR A 13 1.16 11.98 -0.87
C TYR A 13 1.64 10.56 -1.12
N THR A 14 2.80 10.21 -0.57
CA THR A 14 3.42 8.89 -0.73
C THR A 14 4.33 8.65 0.46
N VAL A 15 4.15 7.51 1.11
CA VAL A 15 5.05 7.04 2.17
C VAL A 15 5.97 5.99 1.57
N ALA A 16 7.28 6.19 1.69
CA ALA A 16 8.28 5.27 1.23
C ALA A 16 8.97 4.60 2.41
N THR A 17 8.91 3.28 2.46
CA THR A 17 9.73 2.45 3.35
C THR A 17 10.96 2.02 2.58
N ILE A 18 12.15 2.35 3.08
CA ILE A 18 13.44 2.14 2.42
C ILE A 18 14.27 1.19 3.28
N TRP A 19 14.65 0.06 2.71
CA TRP A 19 15.51 -0.92 3.37
C TRP A 19 16.98 -0.68 3.01
N SER A 20 17.89 -1.13 3.87
CA SER A 20 19.34 -1.09 3.62
C SER A 20 19.77 -1.82 2.33
N SER A 21 18.95 -2.77 1.86
CA SER A 21 19.15 -3.46 0.56
C SER A 21 18.87 -2.59 -0.67
N GLY A 22 18.40 -1.36 -0.50
CA GLY A 22 18.01 -0.47 -1.59
C GLY A 22 16.62 -0.76 -2.17
N LYS A 23 15.90 -1.78 -1.64
CA LYS A 23 14.49 -1.98 -1.97
C LYS A 23 13.67 -0.86 -1.35
N ILE A 24 12.68 -0.37 -2.10
CA ILE A 24 11.78 0.71 -1.66
C ILE A 24 10.34 0.27 -1.87
N TRP A 25 9.52 0.39 -0.84
CA TRP A 25 8.07 0.17 -0.93
C TRP A 25 7.39 1.52 -0.81
N CYS A 26 6.48 1.82 -1.72
CA CYS A 26 5.71 3.06 -1.73
C CYS A 26 4.24 2.74 -1.45
N THR A 27 3.64 3.42 -0.47
CA THR A 27 2.22 3.27 -0.10
C THR A 27 1.52 4.64 -0.02
N GLY A 28 0.18 4.63 0.02
CA GLY A 28 -0.65 5.82 0.20
C GLY A 28 -1.03 6.58 -1.07
N ALA A 29 -0.65 6.09 -2.25
CA ALA A 29 -1.06 6.70 -3.52
C ALA A 29 -2.48 6.29 -3.91
N SER A 30 -3.32 7.27 -4.27
CA SER A 30 -4.73 7.04 -4.65
C SER A 30 -4.95 6.65 -6.12
N SER A 31 -3.89 6.59 -6.93
CA SER A 31 -3.96 6.13 -8.32
C SER A 31 -2.61 5.62 -8.78
N VAL A 32 -2.62 4.75 -9.79
CA VAL A 32 -1.40 4.20 -10.41
C VAL A 32 -0.48 5.32 -10.93
N LYS A 33 -1.06 6.35 -11.57
CA LYS A 33 -0.30 7.51 -12.06
C LYS A 33 0.40 8.26 -10.92
N ARG A 34 -0.30 8.50 -9.81
CA ARG A 34 0.29 9.14 -8.61
C ARG A 34 1.33 8.26 -7.93
N ALA A 35 1.12 6.94 -7.89
CA ALA A 35 2.07 5.98 -7.35
C ALA A 35 3.40 6.01 -8.13
N HIS A 36 3.33 5.98 -9.47
CA HIS A 36 4.51 6.04 -10.32
C HIS A 36 5.24 7.40 -10.16
N GLN A 37 4.49 8.51 -10.14
CA GLN A 37 5.07 9.84 -9.93
C GLN A 37 5.72 9.98 -8.55
N GLY A 38 5.07 9.46 -7.50
CA GLY A 38 5.57 9.43 -6.13
C GLY A 38 6.88 8.65 -6.04
N ALA A 39 6.89 7.40 -6.51
CA ALA A 39 8.08 6.55 -6.51
C ALA A 39 9.26 7.19 -7.27
N ARG A 40 9.01 7.81 -8.44
CA ARG A 40 10.04 8.52 -9.20
C ARG A 40 10.58 9.76 -8.46
N ARG A 41 9.73 10.49 -7.73
CA ARG A 41 10.15 11.64 -6.90
C ARG A 41 10.98 11.19 -5.69
N ILE A 42 10.61 10.09 -5.05
CA ILE A 42 11.37 9.47 -3.96
C ILE A 42 12.79 9.13 -4.44
N ALA A 43 12.92 8.42 -5.56
CA ALA A 43 14.22 8.06 -6.14
C ALA A 43 15.09 9.30 -6.42
N ARG A 44 14.51 10.36 -6.99
CA ARG A 44 15.22 11.62 -7.25
C ARG A 44 15.66 12.34 -5.97
N ARG A 45 14.86 12.28 -4.90
CA ARG A 45 15.22 12.88 -3.61
C ARG A 45 16.41 12.14 -2.99
N LEU A 46 16.41 10.81 -3.06
CA LEU A 46 17.54 9.99 -2.62
C LEU A 46 18.82 10.29 -3.42
N ALA A 47 18.71 10.43 -4.74
CA ALA A 47 19.84 10.83 -5.57
C ALA A 47 20.42 12.21 -5.17
N LYS A 48 19.55 13.17 -4.84
CA LYS A 48 19.96 14.50 -4.35
C LYS A 48 20.63 14.48 -2.98
N CYS A 49 20.38 13.45 -2.17
CA CYS A 49 21.06 13.25 -0.89
C CYS A 49 22.45 12.59 -1.06
N GLY A 50 22.93 12.36 -2.29
CA GLY A 50 24.25 11.78 -2.56
C GLY A 50 24.26 10.27 -2.74
N PHE A 51 23.11 9.60 -2.72
CA PHE A 51 23.05 8.14 -2.91
C PHE A 51 22.99 7.77 -4.40
N PRO A 52 23.75 6.76 -4.87
CA PRO A 52 23.63 6.26 -6.24
C PRO A 52 22.29 5.54 -6.42
N CYS A 53 21.27 6.27 -6.88
CA CYS A 53 19.90 5.74 -7.02
C CYS A 53 19.46 5.72 -8.49
N ARG A 54 19.13 4.53 -9.00
CA ARG A 54 18.51 4.34 -10.32
C ARG A 54 17.07 3.85 -10.16
N PHE A 55 16.13 4.58 -10.74
CA PHE A 55 14.74 4.14 -10.78
C PHE A 55 14.59 2.96 -11.75
N SER A 56 14.34 1.77 -11.21
CA SER A 56 14.21 0.53 -11.99
C SER A 56 13.24 -0.44 -11.32
N ARG A 57 12.77 -1.47 -12.07
CA ARG A 57 11.91 -2.55 -11.55
C ARG A 57 10.65 -2.04 -10.81
N TYR A 58 10.06 -0.95 -11.28
CA TYR A 58 8.81 -0.45 -10.74
C TYR A 58 7.67 -1.44 -11.04
N ARG A 59 6.95 -1.85 -10.00
CA ARG A 59 5.79 -2.75 -10.09
C ARG A 59 4.75 -2.40 -9.04
N ILE A 60 3.48 -2.44 -9.43
CA ILE A 60 2.36 -2.40 -8.49
C ILE A 60 2.20 -3.78 -7.86
N VAL A 61 2.25 -3.86 -6.53
CA VAL A 61 2.15 -5.13 -5.78
C VAL A 61 0.79 -5.34 -5.12
N ASN A 62 0.08 -4.25 -4.82
CA ASN A 62 -1.23 -4.31 -4.20
C ASN A 62 -2.03 -3.06 -4.59
N ILE A 63 -3.34 -3.24 -4.76
CA ILE A 63 -4.31 -2.17 -4.93
C ILE A 63 -5.43 -2.46 -3.95
N MET A 64 -5.70 -1.52 -3.05
CA MET A 64 -6.84 -1.57 -2.14
C MET A 64 -7.90 -0.60 -2.64
N ALA A 65 -9.15 -1.08 -2.71
CA ALA A 65 -10.30 -0.29 -3.08
C ALA A 65 -11.41 -0.50 -2.06
N THR A 66 -12.18 0.56 -1.81
CA THR A 66 -13.35 0.55 -0.93
C THR A 66 -14.58 0.96 -1.74
N CYS A 67 -15.71 0.31 -1.48
CA CYS A 67 -16.99 0.68 -2.06
C CYS A 67 -18.06 0.71 -0.97
N LYS A 68 -19.12 1.50 -1.21
CA LYS A 68 -20.28 1.57 -0.34
C LYS A 68 -21.48 1.02 -1.11
N LEU A 69 -22.13 0.01 -0.54
CA LEU A 69 -23.34 -0.57 -1.11
C LEU A 69 -24.56 0.27 -0.70
N PRO A 70 -25.59 0.38 -1.58
CA PRO A 70 -26.82 1.10 -1.26
C PRO A 70 -27.76 0.32 -0.31
N PHE A 71 -27.39 -0.91 0.07
CA PHE A 71 -28.16 -1.79 0.93
C PHE A 71 -27.28 -2.41 2.02
N ARG A 72 -27.93 -2.98 3.05
CA ARG A 72 -27.27 -3.70 4.14
C ARG A 72 -27.06 -5.16 3.75
N VAL A 73 -25.96 -5.77 4.22
CA VAL A 73 -25.62 -7.18 3.96
C VAL A 73 -25.66 -7.95 5.27
N ARG A 74 -26.37 -9.08 5.30
CA ARG A 74 -26.36 -10.01 6.45
C ARG A 74 -25.19 -10.98 6.32
N LEU A 75 -24.09 -10.68 7.00
CA LEU A 75 -22.83 -11.44 6.87
C LEU A 75 -22.95 -12.89 7.38
N ASP A 76 -23.76 -13.13 8.41
CA ASP A 76 -23.97 -14.46 8.98
C ASP A 76 -24.63 -15.43 8.00
N GLU A 77 -25.58 -14.96 7.19
CA GLU A 77 -26.20 -15.75 6.13
C GLU A 77 -25.23 -15.97 4.97
N LEU A 78 -24.54 -14.90 4.53
CA LEU A 78 -23.65 -14.94 3.38
C LEU A 78 -22.49 -15.94 3.56
N VAL A 79 -21.93 -16.03 4.77
CA VAL A 79 -20.83 -16.97 5.07
C VAL A 79 -21.33 -18.42 5.08
N LYS A 80 -22.57 -18.67 5.53
CA LYS A 80 -23.19 -20.00 5.49
C LYS A 80 -23.45 -20.46 4.05
N GLU A 81 -23.85 -19.56 3.16
CA GLU A 81 -24.07 -19.88 1.74
C GLU A 81 -22.76 -20.27 1.01
N ARG A 82 -21.62 -19.66 1.37
CA ARG A 82 -20.33 -19.89 0.69
C ARG A 82 -19.14 -20.02 1.64
N PRO A 83 -19.06 -21.11 2.43
CA PRO A 83 -18.05 -21.27 3.48
C PRO A 83 -16.61 -21.39 2.97
N PHE A 84 -16.40 -21.83 1.72
CA PHE A 84 -15.05 -21.96 1.14
C PHE A 84 -14.46 -20.63 0.66
N LEU A 85 -15.29 -19.61 0.40
CA LEU A 85 -14.85 -18.32 -0.13
C LEU A 85 -14.74 -17.25 0.94
N MET A 86 -15.48 -17.39 2.05
CA MET A 86 -15.64 -16.34 3.05
C MET A 86 -15.48 -16.92 4.45
N ARG A 87 -14.74 -16.20 5.29
CA ARG A 87 -14.60 -16.50 6.71
C ARG A 87 -14.99 -15.27 7.50
N PHE A 88 -15.95 -15.42 8.41
CA PHE A 88 -16.42 -14.35 9.28
C PHE A 88 -16.18 -14.72 10.74
N SER A 89 -15.55 -13.82 11.48
CA SER A 89 -15.33 -13.93 12.92
C SER A 89 -15.62 -12.56 13.54
N PRO A 90 -16.68 -12.43 14.35
CA PRO A 90 -17.12 -11.14 14.89
C PRO A 90 -16.03 -10.41 15.70
N LEU A 91 -15.18 -11.17 16.39
CA LEU A 91 -14.10 -10.63 17.22
C LEU A 91 -12.92 -10.10 16.42
N GLN A 92 -12.73 -10.54 15.17
CA GLN A 92 -11.53 -10.24 14.39
C GLN A 92 -11.62 -8.89 13.64
N ILE A 93 -12.85 -8.39 13.43
CA ILE A 93 -13.12 -7.16 12.66
C ILE A 93 -12.95 -5.91 13.54
N GLN A 94 -13.06 -6.04 14.86
CA GLN A 94 -12.96 -4.93 15.81
C GLN A 94 -11.52 -4.43 16.03
N PHE A 95 -10.50 -5.16 15.56
CA PHE A 95 -9.07 -4.87 15.80
C PHE A 95 -8.29 -4.48 14.53
N GLN A 96 -8.96 -4.10 13.44
CA GLN A 96 -8.36 -3.64 12.18
C GLN A 96 -8.60 -2.15 11.95
#